data_AF-A0A0C9WYV4-F1
#
_entry.id   AF-A0A0C9WYV4-F1
#
_cell.length_a   1.000
_cell.length_b   1.000
_cell.length_c   1.000
_cell.angle_alpha   90.00
_cell.angle_beta   90.00
_cell.angle_gamma   90.00
#
_symmetry.space_group_name_H-M   'P 1'
#
loop_
_entity.id
_entity.type
_entity.pdbx_description
1 polymer ?
#
loop_
_entity_poly.entity_id
_entity_poly.type
_entity_poly.pdbx_seq_one_letter_code
_entity_poly.pdbx_strand_id
1 'polypeptide(L)'
;MIVKISGAKGPSYVYYRLYTKHAALEPINPLCYDYRFISRVSSKSVTPPHTAASLKRHLCSCEGFKATEKCDLYRSLFEKTPVEDSTRIQLRGTNGPGPGISESQPMALVIDAEKRLSGKSMIAQVAAPKWQGKQRHIHYRVYNESGETASTRSFNENDVSLGRVNVLRVPLPHTAASLKTYLAKVEGVMDRHTQLFEDEGGNATFEDGDSIALLSGACPGILDDAPSSDLCA
;
A
#
# COMPACT_ATOMS: atom_id res chain seq x y z
N MET A 1 -1.36 -32.35 12.15
CA MET A 1 -1.21 -31.64 13.45
C MET A 1 0.25 -31.23 13.59
N ILE A 2 0.55 -29.96 13.88
CA ILE A 2 1.93 -29.47 14.11
C ILE A 2 2.03 -29.05 15.58
N VAL A 3 3.03 -29.55 16.30
CA VAL A 3 3.26 -29.25 17.71
C VAL A 3 4.46 -28.30 17.84
N LYS A 4 4.32 -27.25 18.66
CA LYS A 4 5.33 -26.21 18.86
C LYS A 4 5.71 -26.11 20.33
N ILE A 5 7.00 -26.18 20.62
CA ILE A 5 7.55 -25.88 21.96
C ILE A 5 7.81 -24.37 22.04
N SER A 6 7.22 -23.68 23.02
CA SER A 6 7.39 -22.24 23.19
C SER A 6 8.27 -21.89 24.38
N GLY A 7 9.38 -21.18 24.16
CA GLY A 7 10.15 -20.54 25.23
C GLY A 7 9.51 -19.23 25.71
N ALA A 8 9.68 -18.92 27.01
CA ALA A 8 9.21 -17.71 27.68
C ALA A 8 9.96 -16.46 27.18
N LYS A 9 9.53 -15.92 26.04
CA LYS A 9 9.88 -14.56 25.58
C LYS A 9 8.60 -13.83 25.23
N GLY A 10 8.61 -12.51 25.46
CA GLY A 10 7.48 -11.59 25.30
C GLY A 10 6.78 -11.64 23.92
N PRO A 11 5.66 -10.92 23.77
CA PRO A 11 4.93 -10.90 22.51
C PRO A 11 5.80 -10.29 21.41
N SER A 12 5.90 -10.98 20.29
CA SER A 12 6.54 -10.50 19.08
C SER A 12 5.45 -10.46 18.00
N TYR A 13 5.35 -9.32 17.34
CA TYR A 13 4.33 -9.04 16.33
C TYR A 13 4.98 -8.86 14.97
N VAL A 14 4.19 -9.12 13.93
CA VAL A 14 4.52 -8.85 12.54
C VAL A 14 3.49 -7.85 12.06
N TYR A 15 3.93 -6.64 11.71
CA TYR A 15 3.11 -5.60 11.13
C TYR A 15 3.03 -5.76 9.63
N TYR A 16 1.83 -5.62 9.06
CA TYR A 16 1.61 -5.75 7.63
C TYR A 16 0.55 -4.78 7.11
N ARG A 17 0.65 -4.47 5.81
CA ARG A 17 -0.34 -3.75 5.01
C ARG A 17 -0.90 -4.68 3.95
N LEU A 18 -2.16 -4.45 3.60
CA LEU A 18 -2.90 -5.26 2.65
C LEU A 18 -3.13 -4.46 1.37
N TYR A 19 -2.90 -5.11 0.23
CA TYR A 19 -3.08 -4.52 -1.09
C TYR A 19 -3.84 -5.47 -1.99
N THR A 20 -4.63 -4.90 -2.89
CA THR A 20 -5.05 -5.54 -4.13
C THR A 20 -4.10 -5.10 -5.24
N LYS A 21 -4.22 -5.67 -6.44
CA LYS A 21 -3.52 -5.15 -7.63
C LYS A 21 -3.82 -3.69 -7.95
N HIS A 22 -4.91 -3.14 -7.42
CA HIS A 22 -5.38 -1.82 -7.79
C HIS A 22 -5.26 -0.77 -6.69
N ALA A 23 -5.23 -1.16 -5.41
CA ALA A 23 -5.22 -0.23 -4.28
C ALA A 23 -4.90 -0.92 -2.95
N ALA A 24 -4.47 -0.14 -1.96
CA ALA A 24 -4.49 -0.55 -0.56
C ALA A 24 -5.89 -0.96 -0.10
N LEU A 25 -5.95 -1.97 0.75
CA LEU A 25 -7.16 -2.53 1.32
C LEU A 25 -7.13 -2.40 2.85
N GLU A 26 -8.26 -2.09 3.46
CA GLU A 26 -8.36 -2.10 4.92
C GLU A 26 -8.38 -3.56 5.43
N PRO A 27 -7.47 -3.93 6.35
CA PRO A 27 -7.51 -5.23 7.00
C PRO A 27 -8.76 -5.38 7.88
N ILE A 28 -9.17 -6.61 8.17
CA ILE A 28 -10.29 -6.91 9.08
C ILE A 28 -10.04 -6.32 10.46
N ASN A 29 -8.78 -6.40 10.92
CA ASN A 29 -8.38 -5.97 12.26
C ASN A 29 -7.32 -4.88 12.14
N PRO A 30 -7.70 -3.63 11.82
CA PRO A 30 -6.75 -2.53 11.78
C PRO A 30 -6.15 -2.29 13.17
N LEU A 31 -4.93 -1.78 13.20
CA LEU A 31 -4.19 -1.57 14.44
C LEU A 31 -4.86 -0.52 15.33
N CYS A 32 -5.32 0.59 14.74
CA CYS A 32 -6.20 1.59 15.34
C CYS A 32 -6.83 2.46 14.24
N TYR A 33 -7.67 3.43 14.61
CA TYR A 33 -8.33 4.34 13.67
C TYR A 33 -7.37 5.19 12.84
N ASP A 34 -6.25 5.61 13.42
CA ASP A 34 -5.24 6.41 12.73
C ASP A 34 -4.39 5.55 11.77
N TYR A 35 -4.27 4.25 12.06
CA TYR A 35 -3.54 3.26 11.25
C TYR A 35 -4.48 2.25 10.57
N ARG A 36 -5.58 2.74 9.97
CA ARG A 36 -6.61 1.91 9.32
C ARG A 36 -6.13 0.96 8.23
N PHE A 37 -4.95 1.16 7.66
CA PHE A 37 -4.37 0.30 6.62
C PHE A 37 -3.24 -0.61 7.12
N ILE A 38 -2.94 -0.60 8.42
CA ILE A 38 -1.93 -1.48 9.04
C ILE A 38 -2.65 -2.44 9.99
N SER A 39 -2.24 -3.70 9.96
CA SER A 39 -2.63 -4.71 10.95
C SER A 39 -1.37 -5.38 11.53
N ARG A 40 -1.56 -6.17 12.58
CA ARG A 40 -0.50 -6.99 13.18
C ARG A 40 -0.99 -8.39 13.51
N VAL A 41 -0.11 -9.37 13.34
CA VAL A 41 -0.30 -10.75 13.82
C VAL A 41 0.79 -11.14 14.80
N SER A 42 0.50 -12.08 15.71
CA SER A 42 1.53 -12.62 16.57
C SER A 42 2.45 -13.56 15.78
N SER A 43 3.77 -13.38 15.92
CA SER A 43 4.75 -14.32 15.34
C SER A 43 4.61 -15.75 15.87
N LYS A 44 3.96 -15.91 17.05
CA LYS A 44 3.69 -17.24 17.62
C LYS A 44 2.62 -18.00 16.83
N SER A 45 1.67 -17.29 16.23
CA SER A 45 0.52 -17.86 15.50
C SER A 45 0.88 -18.38 14.12
N VAL A 46 2.03 -17.98 13.56
CA VAL A 46 2.52 -18.50 12.29
C VAL A 46 3.03 -19.93 12.49
N THR A 47 2.55 -20.82 11.63
CA THR A 47 2.91 -22.25 11.65
C THR A 47 4.37 -22.44 11.24
N PRO A 48 5.17 -23.21 11.98
CA PRO A 48 6.47 -23.69 11.50
C PRO A 48 6.33 -24.57 10.24
N PRO A 49 7.31 -24.58 9.34
CA PRO A 49 8.49 -23.72 9.31
C PRO A 49 8.08 -22.27 8.99
N HIS A 50 8.68 -21.28 9.68
CA HIS A 50 8.38 -19.86 9.45
C HIS A 50 8.93 -19.40 8.09
N THR A 51 8.29 -19.80 6.99
CA THR A 51 8.60 -19.39 5.62
C THR A 51 7.60 -18.35 5.12
N ALA A 52 7.89 -17.72 3.98
CA ALA A 52 6.96 -16.79 3.34
C ALA A 52 5.61 -17.46 3.07
N ALA A 53 5.58 -18.71 2.60
CA ALA A 53 4.33 -19.45 2.39
C ALA A 53 3.51 -19.64 3.68
N SER A 54 4.17 -19.95 4.80
CA SER A 54 3.49 -20.11 6.09
C SER A 54 2.87 -18.79 6.58
N LEU A 55 3.58 -17.68 6.38
CA LEU A 55 3.13 -16.35 6.76
C LEU A 55 1.99 -15.90 5.84
N LYS A 56 2.13 -16.03 4.52
CA LYS A 56 1.07 -15.72 3.54
C LYS A 56 -0.22 -16.46 3.87
N ARG A 57 -0.14 -17.77 4.11
CA ARG A 57 -1.31 -18.58 4.49
C ARG A 57 -1.96 -18.08 5.78
N HIS A 58 -1.16 -17.73 6.79
CA HIS A 58 -1.68 -17.22 8.05
C HIS A 58 -2.36 -15.85 7.88
N LEU A 59 -1.70 -14.91 7.20
CA LEU A 59 -2.24 -13.57 6.94
C LEU A 59 -3.52 -13.65 6.10
N CYS A 60 -3.53 -14.43 5.01
CA CYS A 60 -4.73 -14.65 4.22
C CYS A 60 -5.88 -15.20 5.08
N SER A 61 -5.60 -16.18 5.94
CA SER A 61 -6.62 -16.72 6.85
C SER A 61 -7.15 -15.68 7.85
N CYS A 62 -6.28 -14.83 8.41
CA CYS A 62 -6.68 -13.74 9.31
C CYS A 62 -7.58 -12.73 8.59
N GLU A 63 -7.34 -12.53 7.31
CA GLU A 63 -8.08 -11.62 6.45
C GLU A 63 -9.24 -12.31 5.70
N GLY A 64 -9.60 -13.55 6.05
CA GLY A 64 -10.73 -14.27 5.46
C GLY A 64 -10.57 -14.69 3.99
N PHE A 65 -9.34 -14.64 3.47
CA PHE A 65 -8.97 -15.12 2.14
C PHE A 65 -8.67 -16.63 2.16
N LYS A 66 -8.91 -17.29 1.04
CA LYS A 66 -8.64 -18.72 0.90
C LYS A 66 -7.14 -18.95 0.68
N ALA A 67 -6.61 -20.06 1.21
CA ALA A 67 -5.19 -20.42 1.05
C ALA A 67 -4.76 -20.65 -0.41
N THR A 68 -5.72 -20.82 -1.34
CA THR A 68 -5.50 -21.00 -2.78
C THR A 68 -5.44 -19.69 -3.55
N GLU A 69 -5.77 -18.55 -2.93
CA GLU A 69 -5.71 -17.25 -3.60
C GLU A 69 -4.26 -16.83 -3.80
N LYS A 70 -3.95 -16.43 -5.03
CA LYS A 70 -2.61 -16.00 -5.41
C LYS A 70 -2.29 -14.72 -4.63
N CYS A 71 -1.24 -14.77 -3.84
CA CYS A 71 -0.78 -13.65 -3.04
C CYS A 71 0.74 -13.56 -3.04
N ASP A 72 1.20 -12.32 -3.08
CA ASP A 72 2.60 -11.92 -3.12
C ASP A 72 2.93 -11.18 -1.82
N LEU A 73 4.03 -11.56 -1.19
CA LEU A 73 4.48 -10.97 0.06
C LEU A 73 5.78 -10.21 -0.19
N TYR A 74 5.86 -8.98 0.27
CA TYR A 74 7.05 -8.15 0.22
C TYR A 74 7.52 -7.89 1.65
N ARG A 75 8.83 -7.96 1.92
CA ARG A 75 9.35 -7.76 3.29
C ARG A 75 9.28 -6.31 3.73
N SER A 76 9.22 -5.41 2.76
CA SER A 76 9.22 -3.97 2.95
C SER A 76 8.50 -3.29 1.79
N LEU A 77 7.98 -2.10 2.03
CA LEU A 77 7.32 -1.29 0.99
C LEU A 77 8.29 -0.81 -0.11
N PHE A 78 9.60 -0.90 0.14
CA PHE A 78 10.64 -0.52 -0.83
C PHE A 78 11.07 -1.67 -1.75
N GLU A 79 10.65 -2.90 -1.46
CA GLU A 79 11.05 -4.06 -2.26
C GLU A 79 10.25 -4.14 -3.57
N LYS A 80 10.94 -4.52 -4.65
CA LYS A 80 10.35 -4.65 -5.99
C LYS A 80 9.90 -6.06 -6.32
N THR A 81 10.51 -7.05 -5.67
CA THR A 81 10.25 -8.47 -5.93
C THR A 81 9.59 -9.11 -4.72
N PRO A 82 8.57 -9.94 -4.95
CA PRO A 82 7.96 -10.69 -3.87
C PRO A 82 8.94 -11.72 -3.31
N VAL A 83 8.74 -12.07 -2.05
CA VAL A 83 9.50 -13.09 -1.34
C VAL A 83 9.05 -14.46 -1.81
N GLU A 84 10.02 -15.30 -2.18
CA GLU A 84 9.76 -16.69 -2.57
C GLU A 84 9.20 -17.50 -1.39
N ASP A 85 8.22 -18.37 -1.68
CA ASP A 85 7.50 -19.21 -0.71
C ASP A 85 8.39 -20.03 0.23
N SER A 86 9.53 -20.50 -0.30
CA SER A 86 10.53 -21.31 0.39
C SER A 86 11.39 -20.50 1.37
N THR A 87 11.45 -19.17 1.19
CA THR A 87 12.32 -18.28 1.97
C THR A 87 11.91 -18.27 3.43
N ARG A 88 12.88 -18.53 4.32
CA ARG A 88 12.66 -18.41 5.77
C ARG A 88 12.54 -16.95 6.18
N ILE A 89 11.49 -16.65 6.94
CA ILE A 89 11.26 -15.33 7.53
C ILE A 89 11.63 -15.37 9.01
N GLN A 90 12.55 -14.48 9.40
CA GLN A 90 12.95 -14.34 10.80
C GLN A 90 11.90 -13.54 11.58
N LEU A 91 10.82 -14.20 12.00
CA LEU A 91 9.73 -13.60 12.77
C LEU A 91 10.09 -13.37 14.26
N ARG A 92 11.25 -13.86 14.71
CA ARG A 92 11.78 -13.70 16.07
C ARG A 92 13.28 -13.46 15.98
N GLY A 93 13.75 -12.32 16.49
CA GLY A 93 15.15 -11.94 16.45
C GLY A 93 15.98 -12.54 17.59
N THR A 94 17.07 -13.21 17.23
CA THR A 94 18.34 -13.16 18.00
C THR A 94 19.40 -12.33 17.27
N ASN A 95 19.27 -12.12 15.94
CA ASN A 95 20.30 -11.51 15.09
C ASN A 95 19.73 -10.34 14.24
N GLY A 96 19.37 -9.24 14.90
CA GLY A 96 18.96 -7.99 14.24
C GLY A 96 17.45 -7.83 14.02
N PRO A 97 17.02 -6.67 13.46
CA PRO A 97 15.62 -6.37 13.23
C PRO A 97 15.08 -7.20 12.05
N GLY A 98 14.11 -8.07 12.33
CA GLY A 98 13.39 -8.85 11.31
C GLY A 98 12.46 -7.97 10.45
N PRO A 99 11.83 -8.52 9.39
CA PRO A 99 10.86 -7.79 8.59
C PRO A 99 9.54 -7.57 9.36
N GLY A 100 8.86 -6.46 9.11
CA GLY A 100 7.57 -6.15 9.75
C GLY A 100 7.67 -5.91 11.25
N ILE A 101 8.80 -5.39 11.75
CA ILE A 101 9.03 -5.17 13.18
C ILE A 101 8.28 -3.97 13.77
N SER A 102 7.85 -3.03 12.92
CA SER A 102 7.18 -1.81 13.34
C SER A 102 6.08 -1.39 12.36
N GLU A 103 5.21 -0.51 12.84
CA GLU A 103 4.16 0.15 12.07
C GLU A 103 4.73 1.02 10.95
N SER A 104 5.93 1.57 11.15
CA SER A 104 6.66 2.39 10.17
C SER A 104 7.35 1.56 9.08
N GLN A 105 7.64 0.29 9.35
CA GLN A 105 8.26 -0.65 8.40
C GLN A 105 7.46 -1.95 8.32
N PRO A 106 6.18 -1.90 7.89
CA PRO A 106 5.35 -3.08 7.76
C PRO A 106 5.76 -3.89 6.54
N MET A 107 5.46 -5.19 6.57
CA MET A 107 5.45 -6.02 5.37
C MET A 107 4.24 -5.66 4.49
N ALA A 108 4.26 -6.02 3.22
CA ALA A 108 3.10 -5.85 2.34
C ALA A 108 2.62 -7.19 1.78
N LEU A 109 1.33 -7.45 1.90
CA LEU A 109 0.66 -8.58 1.28
C LEU A 109 -0.21 -8.06 0.13
N VAL A 110 0.14 -8.42 -1.10
CA VAL A 110 -0.63 -8.11 -2.31
C VAL A 110 -1.45 -9.35 -2.67
N ILE A 111 -2.75 -9.19 -2.82
CA ILE A 111 -3.68 -10.30 -3.10
C ILE A 111 -4.33 -10.09 -4.46
N ASP A 112 -4.34 -11.15 -5.25
CA ASP A 112 -5.04 -11.24 -6.54
C ASP A 112 -6.49 -11.70 -6.33
N ALA A 113 -7.24 -10.97 -5.48
CA ALA A 113 -8.61 -11.32 -5.15
C ALA A 113 -9.52 -10.09 -5.29
N GLU A 114 -10.33 -10.10 -6.34
CA GLU A 114 -11.38 -9.11 -6.57
C GLU A 114 -12.61 -9.36 -5.67
N LYS A 115 -12.74 -10.58 -5.11
CA LYS A 115 -13.99 -11.11 -4.56
C LYS A 115 -14.39 -10.58 -3.18
N ARG A 116 -13.49 -9.99 -2.38
CA ARG A 116 -13.90 -9.30 -1.13
C ARG A 116 -14.72 -8.04 -1.39
N LEU A 117 -14.57 -7.42 -2.56
CA LEU A 117 -15.22 -6.15 -2.90
C LEU A 117 -16.71 -6.30 -3.22
N SER A 118 -17.22 -7.52 -3.43
CA SER A 118 -18.65 -7.76 -3.70
C SER A 118 -19.54 -7.72 -2.44
N GLY A 119 -18.95 -7.68 -1.23
CA GLY A 119 -19.69 -7.87 0.03
C GLY A 119 -19.77 -6.67 0.98
N LYS A 120 -18.96 -5.62 0.79
CA LYS A 120 -19.05 -4.37 1.58
C LYS A 120 -18.66 -3.18 0.71
N SER A 121 -19.65 -2.58 0.05
CA SER A 121 -19.60 -1.17 -0.28
C SER A 121 -19.64 -0.39 1.03
N MET A 122 -18.49 0.12 1.47
CA MET A 122 -18.44 1.34 2.26
C MET A 122 -17.34 2.20 1.66
N ILE A 123 -17.67 2.89 0.57
CA ILE A 123 -17.17 4.25 0.40
C ILE A 123 -17.85 5.05 1.50
N ALA A 124 -17.33 4.96 2.71
CA ALA A 124 -17.61 5.95 3.72
C ALA A 124 -16.58 7.06 3.46
N GLN A 125 -17.03 8.10 2.75
CA GLN A 125 -16.41 9.42 2.84
C GLN A 125 -16.57 9.91 4.29
N VAL A 126 -15.79 9.33 5.20
CA VAL A 126 -15.62 9.87 6.54
C VAL A 126 -14.33 10.64 6.48
N ALA A 127 -14.43 11.93 6.81
CA ALA A 127 -13.30 12.86 6.91
C ALA A 127 -12.06 12.12 7.42
N ALA A 128 -10.96 12.22 6.67
CA ALA A 128 -9.74 11.54 7.03
C ALA A 128 -9.32 11.96 8.45
N PRO A 129 -9.05 11.02 9.38
CA PRO A 129 -8.38 11.34 10.64
C PRO A 129 -7.13 12.13 10.32
N LYS A 130 -6.87 13.15 11.13
CA LYS A 130 -5.62 13.90 11.10
C LYS A 130 -4.49 12.94 11.45
N TRP A 131 -3.86 12.41 10.40
CA TRP A 131 -2.61 11.68 10.47
C TRP A 131 -1.54 12.57 11.13
N GLN A 132 -0.93 12.10 12.22
CA GLN A 132 0.21 12.79 12.84
C GLN A 132 1.57 12.37 12.23
N GLY A 133 1.57 11.45 11.25
CA GLY A 133 2.75 11.14 10.43
C GLY A 133 2.79 12.00 9.17
N LYS A 134 3.99 12.36 8.70
CA LYS A 134 4.20 13.10 7.44
C LYS A 134 3.59 12.30 6.28
N GLN A 135 2.44 12.72 5.78
CA GLN A 135 1.79 12.06 4.64
C GLN A 135 2.46 12.52 3.36
N ARG A 136 2.96 11.56 2.58
CA ARG A 136 3.48 11.83 1.25
C ARG A 136 2.38 11.69 0.22
N HIS A 137 2.23 12.75 -0.56
CA HIS A 137 1.22 12.83 -1.59
C HIS A 137 1.88 12.98 -2.95
N ILE A 138 1.31 12.31 -3.93
CA ILE A 138 1.62 12.50 -5.35
C ILE A 138 0.60 13.50 -5.88
N HIS A 139 1.09 14.55 -6.50
CA HIS A 139 0.29 15.51 -7.26
C HIS A 139 0.33 15.11 -8.73
N TYR A 140 -0.82 15.15 -9.37
CA TYR A 140 -0.98 14.80 -10.79
C TYR A 140 -2.06 15.69 -11.41
N ARG A 141 -1.98 15.87 -12.73
CA ARG A 141 -3.03 16.53 -13.52
C ARG A 141 -3.72 15.50 -14.38
N VAL A 142 -5.01 15.73 -14.66
CA VAL A 142 -5.80 14.86 -15.52
C VAL A 142 -6.06 15.58 -16.84
N TYR A 143 -5.75 14.91 -17.94
CA TYR A 143 -6.02 15.37 -19.29
C TYR A 143 -6.91 14.37 -20.02
N ASN A 144 -7.79 14.87 -20.88
CA ASN A 144 -8.54 14.11 -21.86
C ASN A 144 -8.23 14.63 -23.28
N GLU A 145 -8.87 14.07 -24.31
CA GLU A 145 -8.66 14.48 -25.71
C GLU A 145 -8.99 15.95 -25.99
N SER A 146 -9.82 16.58 -25.14
CA SER A 146 -10.19 18.00 -25.24
C SER A 146 -9.29 18.92 -24.40
N GLY A 147 -8.31 18.39 -23.68
CA GLY A 147 -7.41 19.13 -22.81
C GLY A 147 -7.55 18.79 -21.32
N GLU A 148 -7.20 19.74 -20.47
CA GLU A 148 -7.23 19.56 -19.02
C GLU A 148 -8.66 19.32 -18.49
N THR A 149 -8.82 18.37 -17.57
CA THR A 149 -10.12 17.99 -17.03
C THR A 149 -10.08 17.86 -15.51
N ALA A 150 -11.24 17.96 -14.88
CA ALA A 150 -11.33 17.96 -13.41
C ALA A 150 -10.96 16.58 -12.83
N SER A 151 -10.07 16.57 -11.85
CA SER A 151 -9.76 15.38 -11.07
C SER A 151 -10.88 15.12 -10.06
N THR A 152 -11.29 13.85 -9.94
CA THR A 152 -12.18 13.38 -8.86
C THR A 152 -11.53 13.48 -7.47
N ARG A 153 -10.21 13.72 -7.42
CA ARG A 153 -9.39 13.90 -6.23
C ARG A 153 -8.80 15.30 -6.15
N SER A 154 -9.46 16.28 -6.76
CA SER A 154 -9.08 17.68 -6.61
C SER A 154 -9.13 18.08 -5.13
N PHE A 155 -8.13 18.85 -4.72
CA PHE A 155 -8.01 19.39 -3.36
C PHE A 155 -7.87 20.91 -3.36
N ASN A 156 -7.72 21.51 -4.55
CA ASN A 156 -7.61 22.93 -4.76
C ASN A 156 -8.81 23.40 -5.57
N GLU A 157 -9.66 24.24 -4.97
CA GLU A 157 -10.85 24.78 -5.63
C GLU A 157 -10.51 25.69 -6.82
N ASN A 158 -9.33 26.32 -6.79
CA ASN A 158 -8.85 27.18 -7.88
C ASN A 158 -8.19 26.39 -9.02
N ASP A 159 -7.90 25.10 -8.80
CA ASP A 159 -7.27 24.23 -9.78
C ASP A 159 -7.89 22.83 -9.71
N VAL A 160 -9.08 22.72 -10.31
CA VAL A 160 -9.92 21.51 -10.24
C VAL A 160 -9.31 20.31 -10.97
N SER A 161 -8.30 20.53 -11.81
CA SER A 161 -7.60 19.49 -12.55
C SER A 161 -6.49 18.81 -11.75
N LEU A 162 -6.00 19.52 -10.72
CA LEU A 162 -4.88 19.08 -9.90
C LEU A 162 -5.37 18.10 -8.83
N GLY A 163 -5.14 16.82 -9.10
CA GLY A 163 -5.44 15.71 -8.22
C GLY A 163 -4.34 15.45 -7.20
N ARG A 164 -4.73 14.86 -6.07
CA ARG A 164 -3.78 14.42 -5.04
C ARG A 164 -4.12 13.03 -4.50
N VAL A 165 -3.12 12.16 -4.42
CA VAL A 165 -3.26 10.84 -3.81
C VAL A 165 -2.13 10.51 -2.85
N ASN A 166 -2.46 9.77 -1.79
CA ASN A 166 -1.47 9.29 -0.81
C ASN A 166 -0.67 8.12 -1.40
N VAL A 167 0.66 8.22 -1.35
CA VAL A 167 1.59 7.20 -1.86
C VAL A 167 1.31 5.81 -1.30
N LEU A 168 0.95 5.70 -0.01
CA LEU A 168 0.74 4.41 0.65
C LEU A 168 -0.49 3.65 0.15
N ARG A 169 -1.34 4.30 -0.65
CA ARG A 169 -2.50 3.66 -1.30
C ARG A 169 -2.17 3.01 -2.63
N VAL A 170 -1.05 3.39 -3.25
CA VAL A 170 -0.56 2.79 -4.49
C VAL A 170 -0.10 1.36 -4.18
N PRO A 171 -0.51 0.35 -4.96
CA PRO A 171 -0.10 -1.02 -4.74
C PRO A 171 1.38 -1.25 -5.04
N LEU A 172 1.92 -2.33 -4.47
CA LEU A 172 3.24 -2.84 -4.81
C LEU A 172 3.17 -3.71 -6.09
N PRO A 173 4.28 -3.81 -6.85
CA PRO A 173 5.52 -3.05 -6.72
C PRO A 173 5.28 -1.59 -7.15
N HIS A 174 5.89 -0.61 -6.49
CA HIS A 174 5.70 0.81 -6.80
C HIS A 174 6.31 1.19 -8.16
N THR A 175 5.66 0.77 -9.25
CA THR A 175 6.01 1.02 -10.64
C THR A 175 5.00 1.94 -11.29
N ALA A 176 5.32 2.42 -12.50
CA ALA A 176 4.40 3.19 -13.32
C ALA A 176 3.09 2.44 -13.59
N ALA A 177 3.15 1.13 -13.88
CA ALA A 177 1.94 0.32 -14.07
C ALA A 177 1.04 0.32 -12.83
N SER A 178 1.62 0.15 -11.63
CA SER A 178 0.86 0.15 -10.37
C SER A 178 0.23 1.52 -10.08
N LEU A 179 0.96 2.60 -10.34
CA LEU A 179 0.45 3.96 -10.18
C LEU A 179 -0.64 4.28 -11.21
N LYS A 180 -0.40 3.99 -12.49
CA LYS A 180 -1.35 4.17 -13.59
C LYS A 180 -2.66 3.43 -13.32
N THR A 181 -2.57 2.17 -12.91
CA THR A 181 -3.75 1.35 -12.57
C THR A 181 -4.51 1.93 -11.36
N TYR A 182 -3.80 2.40 -10.34
CA TYR A 182 -4.42 3.04 -9.18
C TYR A 182 -5.09 4.37 -9.55
N LEU A 183 -4.43 5.22 -10.35
CA LEU A 183 -4.96 6.50 -10.82
C LEU A 183 -6.20 6.31 -11.70
N ALA A 184 -6.13 5.40 -12.68
CA ALA A 184 -7.28 5.05 -13.52
C ALA A 184 -8.48 4.60 -12.67
N LYS A 185 -8.25 3.78 -11.64
CA LYS A 185 -9.30 3.35 -10.72
C LYS A 185 -9.89 4.51 -9.91
N VAL A 186 -9.07 5.42 -9.36
CA VAL A 186 -9.60 6.51 -8.54
C VAL A 186 -10.31 7.57 -9.36
N GLU A 187 -9.89 7.79 -10.60
CA GLU A 187 -10.52 8.71 -11.56
C GLU A 187 -11.70 8.09 -12.32
N GLY A 188 -11.96 6.78 -12.14
CA GLY A 188 -13.05 6.09 -12.84
C GLY A 188 -12.79 5.89 -14.34
N VAL A 189 -11.54 6.01 -14.77
CA VAL A 189 -11.12 5.79 -16.16
C VAL A 189 -10.98 4.27 -16.38
N MET A 190 -11.89 3.70 -17.16
CA MET A 190 -11.84 2.27 -17.52
C MET A 190 -10.90 1.98 -18.69
N ASP A 191 -10.30 3.01 -19.28
CA ASP A 191 -9.59 2.91 -20.54
C ASP A 191 -8.14 2.39 -20.38
N ARG A 192 -7.77 1.49 -21.30
CA ARG A 192 -6.46 0.83 -21.37
C ARG A 192 -5.38 1.71 -22.00
N HIS A 193 -5.73 2.90 -22.48
CA HIS A 193 -4.80 3.84 -23.11
C HIS A 193 -4.34 4.99 -22.21
N THR A 194 -4.56 4.89 -20.90
CA THR A 194 -4.05 5.89 -19.95
C THR A 194 -2.51 5.94 -20.02
N GLN A 195 -1.96 7.07 -20.45
CA GLN A 195 -0.52 7.33 -20.44
C GLN A 195 -0.15 8.13 -19.19
N LEU A 196 1.05 7.87 -18.67
CA LEU A 196 1.57 8.59 -17.51
C LEU A 196 2.84 9.31 -17.96
N PHE A 197 2.82 10.64 -17.87
CA PHE A 197 3.94 11.50 -18.21
C PHE A 197 4.64 12.00 -16.96
N GLU A 198 5.94 12.26 -17.04
CA GLU A 198 6.74 12.76 -15.92
C GLU A 198 6.50 14.26 -15.65
N ASP A 199 6.17 15.01 -16.70
CA ASP A 199 6.00 16.45 -16.69
C ASP A 199 4.81 16.90 -17.55
N GLU A 200 4.40 18.16 -17.37
CA GLU A 200 3.32 18.80 -18.13
C GLU A 200 3.68 19.00 -19.61
N GLY A 201 4.97 18.98 -19.95
CA GLY A 201 5.45 19.12 -21.32
C GLY A 201 5.27 17.86 -22.16
N GLY A 202 4.94 16.72 -21.54
CA GLY A 202 4.71 15.45 -22.23
C GLY A 202 5.96 14.87 -22.87
N ASN A 203 7.15 15.37 -22.52
CA ASN A 203 8.40 15.02 -23.19
C ASN A 203 8.96 13.67 -22.72
N ALA A 204 8.61 13.26 -21.50
CA ALA A 204 9.02 12.00 -20.90
C ALA A 204 7.78 11.21 -20.47
N THR A 205 7.69 9.96 -20.93
CA THR A 205 6.62 9.01 -20.57
C THR A 205 7.20 7.94 -19.66
N PHE A 206 6.49 7.59 -18.59
CA PHE A 206 6.85 6.44 -17.79
C PHE A 206 6.41 5.14 -18.48
N GLU A 207 7.37 4.26 -18.71
CA GLU A 207 7.11 2.89 -19.14
C GLU A 207 6.57 2.07 -17.98
N ASP A 208 5.69 1.10 -18.26
CA ASP A 208 4.98 0.34 -17.22
C ASP A 208 5.92 -0.37 -16.21
N GLY A 209 7.13 -0.72 -16.64
CA GLY A 209 8.17 -1.32 -15.80
C GLY A 209 9.00 -0.34 -14.97
N ASP A 210 8.88 0.96 -15.21
CA ASP A 210 9.69 1.98 -14.55
C ASP A 210 9.37 2.03 -13.06
N SER A 211 10.44 2.05 -12.27
CA SER A 211 10.34 2.11 -10.81
C SER A 211 10.12 3.55 -10.40
N ILE A 212 8.99 3.80 -9.74
CA ILE A 212 8.68 5.13 -9.22
C ILE A 212 9.13 5.18 -7.76
N ALA A 213 10.07 6.06 -7.46
CA ALA A 213 10.65 6.27 -6.13
C ALA A 213 9.67 6.98 -5.15
N LEU A 214 8.44 6.48 -5.07
CA LEU A 214 7.33 7.07 -4.32
C LEU A 214 7.63 7.28 -2.84
N LEU A 215 8.44 6.39 -2.26
CA LEU A 215 8.80 6.40 -0.85
C LEU A 215 10.17 7.02 -0.57
N SER A 216 10.90 7.49 -1.58
CA SER A 216 12.21 8.15 -1.40
C SER A 216 12.15 9.67 -1.53
N GLY A 217 11.02 10.23 -1.95
CA GLY A 217 10.87 11.68 -2.20
C GLY A 217 11.60 12.18 -3.45
N ALA A 218 12.21 11.28 -4.23
CA ALA A 218 12.96 11.59 -5.45
C ALA A 218 12.07 11.60 -6.71
N CYS A 219 10.76 11.42 -6.58
CA CYS A 219 9.84 11.49 -7.71
C CYS A 219 9.30 12.90 -7.93
N PRO A 220 9.21 13.35 -9.19
CA PRO A 220 8.48 14.57 -9.54
C PRO A 220 7.05 14.52 -8.98
N GLY A 221 6.56 15.64 -8.43
CA GLY A 221 5.20 15.77 -7.90
C GLY A 221 4.97 15.25 -6.48
N ILE A 222 5.99 14.69 -5.80
CA ILE A 222 5.88 14.33 -4.38
C ILE A 222 6.22 15.54 -3.51
N LEU A 223 5.19 16.13 -2.92
CA LEU A 223 5.34 17.14 -1.87
C LEU A 223 5.01 16.48 -0.54
N ASP A 224 5.91 16.70 0.41
CA ASP A 224 5.66 16.44 1.82
C ASP A 224 4.67 17.52 2.31
N ASP A 225 3.52 17.12 2.85
CA ASP A 225 2.71 18.07 3.61
C ASP A 225 3.53 18.46 4.86
N ALA A 226 4.07 19.67 4.88
CA ALA A 226 4.50 20.26 6.14
C ALA A 226 3.26 20.35 7.05
N PRO A 227 3.37 20.10 8.37
CA PRO A 227 2.31 20.52 9.27
C PRO A 227 2.11 22.01 9.02
N SER A 228 0.87 22.43 8.77
CA SER A 228 0.50 23.83 8.60
C SER A 228 0.75 24.57 9.93
N SER A 229 2.01 24.91 10.19
CA SER A 229 2.44 25.92 11.14
C SER A 229 2.81 27.13 10.32
N ASP A 230 1.79 27.88 9.91
CA ASP A 230 1.78 29.28 9.46
C ASP A 230 0.31 29.57 9.07
N LEU A 231 -0.41 30.60 9.49
CA LEU A 231 -0.25 31.65 10.48
C LEU A 231 -1.71 32.12 10.73
N CYS A 232 -2.20 32.08 11.98
CA CYS A 232 -3.22 33.04 12.39
C CYS A 232 -2.46 34.27 12.85
N ALA A 233 -2.48 35.32 12.04
CA ALA A 233 -2.30 36.71 12.45
C ALA A 233 -3.14 37.58 11.52
#